data_AF-A0A2H3D3A7-F1
#
_entry.id   AF-A0A2H3D3A7-F1
#
_cell.length_a   1.000
_cell.length_b   1.000
_cell.length_c   1.000
_cell.angle_alpha   90.00
_cell.angle_beta   90.00
_cell.angle_gamma   90.00
#
_symmetry.space_group_name_H-M   'P 1'
#
loop_
_entity.id
_entity.type
_entity.pdbx_description
1 polymer ?
#
loop_
_entity_poly.entity_id
_entity_poly.type
_entity_poly.pdbx_seq_one_letter_code
_entity_poly.pdbx_strand_id
1 'polypeptide(L)'
;MFALARLINAVVIRRRIQQGWKGAIEDGDGDLLMLLSQDRWVRLQGLINDLKAVTAGQWLRDLSAAESFAVMFATTLVYASAILVFNASTAGSLLIGGLLLCSVALLTLCNSSTQCLQMYDCVVQEEGEPHNCNRRRDMAEKLIDESKRDDWAVGMDLILPTNGVRRPVTV
;
A
#
# COMPACT_ATOMS: atom_id res chain seq x y z
N MET A 1 21.96 -9.15 16.14
CA MET A 1 21.52 -9.71 14.84
C MET A 1 20.24 -9.05 14.34
N PHE A 2 19.12 -9.13 15.08
CA PHE A 2 17.83 -8.55 14.64
C PHE A 2 17.85 -7.04 14.36
N ALA A 3 18.42 -6.23 15.25
CA ALA A 3 18.52 -4.79 15.04
C ALA A 3 19.34 -4.42 13.79
N LEU A 4 20.45 -5.14 13.56
CA LEU A 4 21.28 -4.95 12.37
C LEU A 4 20.54 -5.36 11.09
N ALA A 5 19.87 -6.51 11.09
CA ALA A 5 19.06 -6.94 9.95
C ALA A 5 17.94 -5.94 9.62
N ARG A 6 17.26 -5.40 10.65
CA ARG A 6 16.26 -4.34 10.49
C ARG A 6 16.86 -3.05 9.94
N LEU A 7 18.02 -2.64 10.44
CA LEU A 7 18.72 -1.44 9.96
C LEU A 7 19.09 -1.57 8.48
N ILE A 8 19.63 -2.73 8.07
CA ILE A 8 19.95 -3.00 6.66
C ILE A 8 18.70 -2.88 5.79
N ASN A 9 17.62 -3.58 6.17
CA ASN A 9 16.36 -3.53 5.41
C ASN A 9 15.78 -2.10 5.36
N ALA A 10 15.82 -1.35 6.45
CA ALA A 10 15.34 0.04 6.49
C ALA A 10 16.17 0.95 5.57
N VAL A 11 17.49 0.81 5.56
CA VAL A 11 18.38 1.58 4.68
C VAL A 11 18.15 1.23 3.22
N VAL A 12 18.01 -0.06 2.89
CA VAL A 12 17.72 -0.51 1.52
C VAL A 12 16.35 0.02 1.06
N ILE A 13 15.31 -0.08 1.88
CA ILE A 13 13.99 0.47 1.54
C ILE A 13 14.08 1.99 1.33
N ARG A 14 14.72 2.73 2.24
CA ARG A 14 14.90 4.19 2.09
C ARG A 14 15.61 4.57 0.79
N ARG A 15 16.63 3.82 0.38
CA ARG A 15 17.32 4.03 -0.90
C ARG A 15 16.47 3.71 -2.12
N ARG A 16 15.50 2.81 -1.97
CA ARG A 16 14.57 2.39 -3.03
C ARG A 16 13.36 3.30 -3.17
N ILE A 17 13.02 4.08 -2.15
CA ILE A 17 12.02 5.15 -2.21
C ILE A 17 12.64 6.32 -2.99
N GLN A 18 12.61 6.22 -4.31
CA GLN A 18 12.87 7.35 -5.19
C GLN A 18 11.67 7.49 -6.10
N GLN A 19 11.17 8.73 -6.25
CA GLN A 19 10.13 9.02 -7.21
C GLN A 19 10.71 8.80 -8.62
N GLY A 20 10.27 7.73 -9.28
CA GLY A 20 10.52 7.52 -10.70
C GLY A 20 9.61 8.40 -11.56
N TRP A 21 9.79 8.34 -12.87
CA TRP A 21 8.84 8.96 -13.81
C TRP A 21 7.48 8.24 -13.74
N LYS A 22 6.40 9.01 -13.55
CA LYS A 22 5.02 8.50 -13.36
C LYS A 22 4.04 8.97 -14.44
N GLY A 23 4.57 9.41 -15.59
CA GLY A 23 3.80 9.91 -16.73
C GLY A 23 3.98 11.42 -16.96
N ALA A 24 3.22 11.94 -17.92
CA ALA A 24 3.20 13.38 -18.21
C ALA A 24 2.51 14.15 -17.07
N ILE A 25 2.97 15.37 -16.85
CA ILE A 25 2.33 16.33 -15.95
C ILE A 25 0.99 16.71 -16.57
N GLU A 26 -0.08 16.54 -15.80
CA GLU A 26 -1.44 16.93 -16.18
C GLU A 26 -1.98 17.91 -15.16
N ASP A 27 -2.82 18.84 -15.61
CA ASP A 27 -3.42 19.85 -14.74
C ASP A 27 -4.87 19.48 -14.40
N GLY A 28 -5.31 19.83 -13.19
CA GLY A 28 -6.66 19.59 -12.69
C GLY A 28 -6.78 18.57 -11.55
N ASP A 29 -8.02 18.43 -11.09
CA ASP A 29 -8.41 17.51 -10.04
C ASP A 29 -8.74 16.14 -10.62
N GLY A 30 -8.29 15.10 -9.93
CA GLY A 30 -8.58 13.71 -10.25
C GLY A 30 -9.45 13.07 -9.19
N ASP A 31 -10.21 12.07 -9.64
CA ASP A 31 -11.03 11.21 -8.79
C ASP A 31 -10.83 9.78 -9.26
N LEU A 32 -10.21 8.96 -8.42
CA LEU A 32 -9.82 7.60 -8.75
C LEU A 32 -10.54 6.61 -7.86
N LEU A 33 -11.47 5.86 -8.46
CA LEU A 33 -12.10 4.73 -7.82
C LEU A 33 -11.28 3.45 -8.02
N MET A 34 -10.88 2.84 -6.91
CA MET A 34 -10.21 1.54 -6.88
C MET A 34 -11.14 0.50 -6.28
N LEU A 35 -11.42 -0.55 -7.05
CA LEU A 35 -12.08 -1.74 -6.54
C LEU A 35 -11.03 -2.69 -5.98
N LEU A 36 -11.19 -3.05 -4.71
CA LEU A 36 -10.34 -3.99 -4.00
C LEU A 36 -11.02 -5.36 -3.94
N SER A 37 -10.25 -6.39 -3.63
CA SER A 37 -10.80 -7.72 -3.37
C SER A 37 -11.79 -7.70 -2.20
N GLN A 38 -12.78 -8.62 -2.26
CA GLN A 38 -13.87 -8.77 -1.29
C GLN A 38 -14.89 -7.63 -1.29
N ASP A 39 -15.25 -7.11 -2.48
CA ASP A 39 -16.24 -6.04 -2.67
C ASP A 39 -15.93 -4.74 -1.88
N ARG A 40 -14.66 -4.56 -1.52
CA ARG A 40 -14.17 -3.31 -0.92
C ARG A 40 -13.84 -2.32 -2.03
N TRP A 41 -13.94 -1.04 -1.72
CA TRP A 41 -13.63 0.01 -2.65
C TRP A 41 -13.00 1.18 -1.92
N VAL A 42 -12.15 1.92 -2.62
CA VAL A 42 -11.52 3.14 -2.13
C VAL A 42 -11.66 4.18 -3.21
N ARG A 43 -12.06 5.39 -2.82
CA ARG A 43 -12.07 6.56 -3.69
C ARG A 43 -10.95 7.48 -3.24
N LEU A 44 -10.03 7.82 -4.14
CA LEU A 44 -8.93 8.73 -3.89
C LEU A 44 -9.17 10.01 -4.68
N GLN A 45 -9.21 11.14 -3.98
CA GLN A 45 -9.40 12.46 -4.56
C GLN A 45 -8.18 13.35 -4.29
N GLY A 46 -7.90 14.26 -5.22
CA GLY A 46 -6.79 15.20 -5.13
C GLY A 46 -6.32 15.64 -6.50
N LEU A 47 -5.16 16.30 -6.57
CA LEU A 47 -4.57 16.70 -7.85
C LEU A 47 -4.20 15.45 -8.67
N ILE A 48 -4.41 15.49 -9.99
CA ILE A 48 -4.10 14.36 -10.88
C ILE A 48 -2.63 13.92 -10.73
N ASN A 49 -1.71 14.86 -10.59
CA ASN A 49 -0.29 14.56 -10.39
C ASN A 49 -0.01 13.88 -9.05
N ASP A 50 -0.70 14.24 -7.99
CA ASP A 50 -0.55 13.62 -6.66
C ASP A 50 -1.16 12.22 -6.66
N LEU A 51 -2.32 12.05 -7.30
CA LEU A 51 -2.94 10.74 -7.51
C LEU A 51 -2.03 9.84 -8.33
N LYS A 52 -1.44 10.33 -9.41
CA LYS A 52 -0.41 9.59 -10.15
C LYS A 52 0.82 9.30 -9.29
N ALA A 53 1.27 10.26 -8.48
CA ALA A 53 2.41 10.07 -7.58
C ALA A 53 2.16 8.95 -6.58
N VAL A 54 0.94 8.82 -6.05
CA VAL A 54 0.58 7.77 -5.10
C VAL A 54 0.28 6.45 -5.82
N THR A 55 -0.37 6.46 -6.97
CA THR A 55 -1.00 5.24 -7.52
C THR A 55 -0.31 4.68 -8.75
N ALA A 56 0.40 5.52 -9.51
CA ALA A 56 1.04 5.11 -10.76
C ALA A 56 2.45 4.56 -10.52
N GLY A 57 2.78 3.52 -11.28
CA GLY A 57 4.12 2.96 -11.39
C GLY A 57 4.58 2.21 -10.14
N GLN A 58 5.83 1.75 -10.21
CA GLN A 58 6.46 0.99 -9.15
C GLN A 58 6.89 1.90 -7.99
N TRP A 59 6.44 1.58 -6.77
CA TRP A 59 6.72 2.42 -5.59
C TRP A 59 8.17 2.35 -5.12
N LEU A 60 8.78 1.18 -5.23
CA LEU A 60 10.15 0.92 -4.83
C LEU A 60 10.95 0.47 -6.04
N ARG A 61 12.00 1.21 -6.41
CA ARG A 61 12.95 0.81 -7.46
C ARG A 61 13.40 -0.64 -7.28
N ASP A 62 13.69 -1.37 -8.36
CA ASP A 62 14.25 -2.72 -8.26
C ASP A 62 15.55 -2.76 -7.44
N LEU A 63 15.82 -3.91 -6.79
CA LEU A 63 17.05 -4.06 -6.03
C LEU A 63 18.25 -4.11 -6.97
N SER A 64 19.28 -3.33 -6.66
CA SER A 64 20.61 -3.53 -7.25
C SER A 64 21.25 -4.82 -6.69
N ALA A 65 22.30 -5.32 -7.36
CA ALA A 65 23.02 -6.51 -6.90
C ALA A 65 23.56 -6.37 -5.47
N ALA A 66 24.12 -5.19 -5.13
CA ALA A 66 24.64 -4.91 -3.80
C ALA A 66 23.53 -4.85 -2.72
N GLU A 67 22.39 -4.24 -3.05
CA GLU A 67 21.23 -4.20 -2.14
C GLU A 67 20.64 -5.59 -1.94
N SER A 68 20.57 -6.39 -3.00
CA SER A 68 20.10 -7.79 -2.94
C SER A 68 21.00 -8.63 -2.03
N PHE A 69 22.32 -8.51 -2.17
CA PHE A 69 23.28 -9.15 -1.26
C PHE A 69 23.10 -8.69 0.19
N ALA A 70 22.89 -7.40 0.43
CA ALA A 70 22.67 -6.87 1.78
C ALA A 70 21.38 -7.44 2.41
N VAL A 71 20.29 -7.54 1.65
CA VAL A 71 19.02 -8.14 2.10
C VAL A 71 19.20 -9.64 2.37
N MET A 72 19.93 -10.37 1.52
CA MET A 72 20.25 -11.78 1.75
C MET A 72 21.07 -11.96 3.02
N PHE A 73 22.10 -11.14 3.22
CA PHE A 73 22.92 -11.16 4.43
C PHE A 73 22.09 -10.87 5.69
N ALA A 74 21.23 -9.86 5.65
CA ALA A 74 20.29 -9.56 6.75
C ALA A 74 19.38 -10.74 7.06
N THR A 75 18.88 -11.44 6.03
CA THR A 75 18.05 -12.64 6.16
C THR A 75 18.84 -13.80 6.81
N THR A 76 20.08 -14.03 6.38
CA THR A 76 20.95 -15.05 6.98
C THR A 76 21.25 -14.75 8.45
N LEU A 77 21.45 -13.48 8.83
CA LEU A 77 21.64 -13.09 10.24
C LEU A 77 20.43 -13.44 11.11
N VAL A 78 19.21 -13.30 10.58
CA VAL A 78 17.98 -13.68 11.30
C VAL A 78 17.94 -15.20 11.49
N TYR A 79 18.22 -15.99 10.45
CA TYR A 79 18.26 -17.45 10.60
C TYR A 79 19.39 -17.94 11.51
N ALA A 80 20.58 -17.34 11.43
CA ALA A 80 21.69 -17.65 12.33
C ALA A 80 21.32 -17.39 13.79
N SER A 81 20.56 -16.33 14.06
CA SER A 81 20.09 -16.04 15.42
C SER A 81 19.12 -17.09 15.95
N ALA A 82 18.24 -17.64 15.11
CA ALA A 82 17.35 -18.74 15.49
C ALA A 82 18.14 -20.01 15.85
N ILE A 83 19.18 -20.32 15.08
CA ILE A 83 20.08 -21.46 15.36
C ILE A 83 20.83 -21.24 16.68
N LEU A 84 21.33 -20.02 16.94
CA LEU A 84 22.01 -19.70 18.21
C LEU A 84 21.10 -19.85 19.43
N VAL A 85 19.81 -19.52 19.31
CA VAL A 85 18.83 -19.69 20.40
C VAL A 85 18.73 -21.15 20.85
N PHE A 86 18.78 -22.10 19.91
CA PHE A 86 18.72 -23.53 20.26
C PHE A 86 19.97 -24.03 21.00
N ASN A 87 21.12 -23.37 20.81
CA ASN A 87 22.36 -23.71 21.48
C ASN A 87 22.64 -22.84 22.73
N ALA A 88 21.82 -21.82 22.97
CA ALA A 88 21.99 -20.90 24.08
C ALA A 88 21.52 -21.51 25.42
N SER A 89 22.16 -21.08 26.51
CA SER A 89 21.68 -21.34 27.87
C SER A 89 20.24 -20.84 28.06
N THR A 90 19.47 -21.45 28.97
CA THR A 90 18.07 -21.10 29.28
C THR A 90 17.87 -19.61 29.55
N ALA A 91 18.83 -18.95 30.21
CA ALA A 91 18.78 -17.51 30.43
C ALA A 91 18.93 -16.71 29.11
N GLY A 92 19.79 -17.17 28.20
CA GLY A 92 20.01 -16.55 26.90
C GLY A 92 18.82 -16.72 25.95
N SER A 93 18.19 -17.90 25.92
CA SER A 93 16.99 -18.13 25.11
C SER A 93 15.80 -17.30 25.60
N LEU A 94 15.61 -17.18 26.92
CA LEU A 94 14.59 -16.29 27.52
C LEU A 94 14.83 -14.82 27.17
N LEU A 95 16.07 -14.33 27.25
CA LEU A 95 16.42 -12.96 26.86
C LEU A 95 16.12 -12.69 25.39
N ILE A 96 16.50 -13.60 24.49
CA ILE A 96 16.25 -13.44 23.05
C ILE A 96 14.74 -13.48 22.76
N GLY A 97 14.01 -14.40 23.39
CA GLY A 97 12.54 -14.47 23.28
C GLY A 97 11.86 -13.17 23.75
N GLY A 98 12.28 -12.63 24.89
CA GLY A 98 11.77 -11.35 25.40
C GLY A 98 12.04 -10.18 24.45
N LEU A 99 13.26 -10.07 23.93
CA LEU A 99 13.64 -9.04 22.94
C LEU A 99 12.80 -9.14 21.65
N LEU A 100 12.51 -10.36 21.19
CA LEU A 100 11.64 -10.60 20.03
C LEU A 100 10.19 -10.17 20.30
N LEU A 101 9.64 -10.53 21.46
CA LEU A 101 8.28 -10.12 21.85
C LEU A 101 8.17 -8.60 21.97
N CYS A 102 9.11 -7.93 22.65
CA CYS A 102 9.15 -6.46 22.73
C CYS A 102 9.25 -5.84 21.33
N SER A 103 10.07 -6.44 20.46
CA SER A 103 10.26 -5.96 19.09
C SER A 103 9.02 -6.09 18.21
N VAL A 104 8.19 -7.10 18.43
CA VAL A 104 6.89 -7.27 17.75
C VAL A 104 5.87 -6.31 18.34
N ALA A 105 5.81 -6.19 19.67
CA ALA A 105 4.89 -5.28 20.35
C ALA A 105 5.11 -3.81 19.93
N LEU A 106 6.37 -3.36 19.91
CA LEU A 106 6.72 -2.02 19.45
C LEU A 106 6.36 -1.81 17.97
N LEU A 107 6.61 -2.80 17.12
CA LEU A 107 6.27 -2.71 15.70
C LEU A 107 4.76 -2.60 15.50
N THR A 108 3.97 -3.42 16.20
CA THR A 108 2.51 -3.36 16.16
C THR A 108 2.00 -2.00 16.64
N LEU A 109 2.56 -1.48 17.73
CA LEU A 109 2.16 -0.17 18.29
C LEU A 109 2.49 0.98 17.32
N CYS A 110 3.68 0.97 16.72
CA CYS A 110 4.05 1.96 15.71
C CYS A 110 3.16 1.87 14.48
N ASN A 111 2.88 0.66 13.99
CA ASN A 111 2.01 0.44 12.83
C ASN A 111 0.57 0.87 13.12
N SER A 112 0.03 0.58 14.30
CA SER A 112 -1.34 1.00 14.67
C SER A 112 -1.46 2.49 14.93
N SER A 113 -0.37 3.15 15.37
CA SER A 113 -0.33 4.59 15.60
C SER A 113 -0.14 5.40 14.32
N THR A 114 0.14 4.76 13.19
CA THR A 114 0.33 5.45 11.91
C THR A 114 -1.04 5.83 11.35
N GLN A 115 -1.45 7.09 11.57
CA GLN A 115 -2.75 7.60 11.14
C GLN A 115 -2.81 8.05 9.67
N CYS A 116 -1.65 8.29 9.05
CA CYS A 116 -1.57 8.77 7.68
C CYS A 116 -0.55 7.94 6.91
N LEU A 117 -0.88 7.64 5.66
CA LEU A 117 0.03 6.97 4.76
C LEU A 117 0.80 8.03 3.98
N GLN A 118 2.02 8.33 4.41
CA GLN A 118 2.91 9.21 3.66
C GLN A 118 3.58 8.42 2.54
N MET A 119 3.32 8.82 1.29
CA MET A 119 3.92 8.25 0.10
C MET A 119 4.62 9.33 -0.69
N TYR A 120 5.95 9.26 -0.66
CA TYR A 120 6.81 10.31 -1.18
C TYR A 120 6.49 11.65 -0.51
N ASP A 121 6.12 12.68 -1.27
CA ASP A 121 5.73 14.00 -0.74
C ASP A 121 4.21 14.16 -0.60
N CYS A 122 3.44 13.09 -0.87
CA CYS A 122 1.98 13.08 -0.72
C CYS A 122 1.61 12.40 0.61
N VAL A 123 0.59 12.96 1.28
CA VAL A 123 0.01 12.36 2.49
C VAL A 123 -1.40 11.90 2.16
N VAL A 124 -1.62 10.59 2.19
CA VAL A 124 -2.96 10.02 2.02
C VAL A 124 -3.62 9.92 3.39
N GLN A 125 -4.81 10.50 3.51
CA GLN A 125 -5.61 10.51 4.74
C GLN A 125 -7.01 10.02 4.42
N GLU A 126 -7.66 9.40 5.40
CA GLU A 126 -9.07 9.02 5.28
C GLU A 126 -9.94 10.28 5.38
N GLU A 127 -10.83 10.45 4.40
CA GLU A 127 -11.81 11.52 4.41
C GLU A 127 -13.17 10.98 4.87
N GLY A 128 -13.60 11.41 6.06
CA GLY A 128 -14.91 11.06 6.62
C GLY A 128 -15.01 9.63 7.15
N GLU A 129 -16.25 9.20 7.43
CA GLU A 129 -16.51 7.84 7.93
C GLU A 129 -16.58 6.81 6.78
N PRO A 130 -16.11 5.57 7.01
CA PRO A 130 -16.25 4.49 6.04
C PRO A 130 -17.72 4.25 5.70
N HIS A 131 -18.06 4.32 4.41
CA HIS A 131 -19.41 4.09 3.95
C HIS A 131 -19.64 2.60 3.67
N ASN A 132 -20.62 2.01 4.34
CA ASN A 132 -21.04 0.64 4.07
C ASN A 132 -22.14 0.62 3.01
N CYS A 133 -21.92 -0.14 1.93
CA CYS A 133 -22.89 -0.38 0.89
C CYS A 133 -23.22 -1.88 0.86
N ASN A 134 -24.51 -2.22 0.92
CA ASN A 134 -24.94 -3.62 0.90
C ASN A 134 -24.67 -4.29 -0.44
N ARG A 135 -24.71 -3.52 -1.54
CA ARG A 135 -24.45 -4.00 -2.90
C ARG A 135 -23.49 -3.08 -3.62
N ARG A 136 -22.72 -3.67 -4.54
CA ARG A 136 -21.82 -2.94 -5.45
C ARG A 136 -22.56 -1.89 -6.30
N ARG A 137 -23.83 -2.16 -6.65
CA ARG A 137 -24.69 -1.22 -7.37
C ARG A 137 -25.05 -0.01 -6.52
N ASP A 138 -25.35 -0.19 -5.23
CA ASP A 138 -25.70 0.90 -4.32
C ASP A 138 -24.51 1.87 -4.16
N MET A 139 -23.29 1.34 -4.11
CA MET A 139 -22.05 2.12 -4.14
C MET A 139 -21.93 2.94 -5.43
N ALA A 140 -22.17 2.31 -6.58
CA ALA A 140 -22.10 3.01 -7.87
C ALA A 140 -23.16 4.12 -7.97
N GLU A 141 -24.40 3.85 -7.59
CA GLU A 141 -25.48 4.85 -7.59
C GLU A 141 -25.15 6.05 -6.67
N LYS A 142 -24.59 5.81 -5.47
CA LYS A 142 -24.14 6.88 -4.58
C LYS A 142 -23.02 7.72 -5.20
N LEU A 143 -21.99 7.08 -5.76
CA LEU A 143 -20.86 7.78 -6.37
C LEU A 143 -21.27 8.54 -7.64
N ILE A 144 -22.25 8.04 -8.39
CA ILE A 144 -22.85 8.75 -9.53
C ILE A 144 -23.60 9.98 -9.04
N ASP A 145 -24.35 9.88 -7.94
CA ASP A 145 -25.04 11.04 -7.37
C ASP A 145 -24.05 12.10 -6.85
N GLU A 146 -22.92 11.69 -6.29
CA GLU A 146 -21.88 12.62 -5.82
C GLU A 146 -21.08 13.26 -6.97
N SER A 147 -20.69 12.47 -7.97
CA SER A 147 -19.88 12.94 -9.12
C SER A 147 -20.71 13.56 -10.25
N LYS A 148 -22.04 13.36 -10.23
CA LYS A 148 -22.99 13.71 -11.29
C LYS A 148 -22.62 13.12 -12.67
N ARG A 149 -21.88 12.01 -12.69
CA ARG A 149 -21.41 11.32 -13.90
C ARG A 149 -21.58 9.81 -13.77
N ASP A 150 -22.05 9.17 -14.83
CA ASP A 150 -22.33 7.72 -14.90
C ASP A 150 -21.47 6.96 -15.91
N ASP A 151 -20.71 7.66 -16.74
CA ASP A 151 -19.90 7.12 -17.82
C ASP A 151 -18.85 6.10 -17.35
N TRP A 152 -18.15 6.41 -16.25
CA TRP A 152 -17.17 5.50 -15.64
C TRP A 152 -17.84 4.25 -15.05
N ALA A 153 -19.03 4.40 -14.44
CA ALA A 153 -19.74 3.31 -13.81
C ALA A 153 -20.33 2.34 -14.86
N VAL A 154 -20.82 2.89 -15.97
CA VAL A 154 -21.16 2.10 -17.15
C VAL A 154 -19.91 1.45 -17.73
N GLY A 155 -18.79 2.15 -17.88
CA GLY A 155 -17.55 1.59 -18.42
C GLY A 155 -16.99 0.41 -17.60
N MET A 156 -17.11 0.48 -16.27
CA MET A 156 -16.70 -0.56 -15.32
C MET A 156 -17.74 -1.67 -15.09
N ASP A 157 -18.85 -1.64 -15.83
CA ASP A 157 -19.96 -2.60 -15.73
C ASP A 157 -20.61 -2.66 -14.33
N LEU A 158 -20.60 -1.53 -13.61
CA LEU A 158 -21.23 -1.40 -12.29
C LEU A 158 -22.74 -1.21 -12.40
N ILE A 159 -23.18 -0.55 -13.47
CA ILE A 159 -24.58 -0.26 -13.78
C ILE A 159 -24.87 -0.55 -15.25
N LEU A 160 -26.13 -0.85 -15.54
CA LEU A 160 -26.61 -0.97 -16.92
C LEU A 160 -26.82 0.44 -17.50
N PRO A 161 -26.52 0.65 -18.80
CA PRO A 161 -26.80 1.92 -19.45
C PRO A 161 -28.32 2.18 -19.45
N THR A 162 -28.71 3.36 -18.97
CA THR A 162 -30.12 3.75 -18.79
C THR A 162 -30.89 3.88 -20.10
N ASN A 163 -30.19 4.03 -21.22
CA ASN A 163 -30.76 4.04 -22.57
C ASN A 163 -29.96 3.06 -23.43
N GLY A 164 -30.61 2.29 -24.30
CA GLY A 164 -30.06 1.17 -25.09
C GLY A 164 -28.94 1.48 -26.10
N VAL A 165 -28.02 2.37 -25.75
CA VAL A 165 -26.74 2.59 -26.41
C VAL A 165 -25.89 1.34 -26.17
N ARG A 166 -25.96 0.41 -27.13
CA ARG A 166 -25.03 -0.72 -27.24
C ARG A 166 -23.61 -0.18 -27.23
N ARG A 167 -22.76 -0.71 -26.36
CA ARG A 167 -21.31 -0.50 -26.44
C ARG A 167 -20.81 -0.98 -27.81
N PRO A 168 -19.90 -0.27 -28.50
CA PRO A 168 -18.98 -0.93 -29.41
C PRO A 168 -18.09 -1.84 -28.55
N VAL A 169 -18.15 -3.14 -28.82
CA VAL A 169 -17.24 -4.12 -28.23
C VAL A 169 -15.88 -3.90 -28.86
N THR A 170 -14.98 -3.19 -28.19
CA THR A 170 -13.55 -3.26 -28.50
C THR A 170 -12.99 -4.51 -27.82
N VAL A 171 -12.71 -5.51 -28.66
CA VAL A 171 -11.90 -6.70 -28.34
C VAL A 171 -10.45 -6.30 -28.24
#